data_AF-V2XGZ1-F1
#
_entry.id   AF-V2XGZ1-F1
#
_cell.length_a   1.000
_cell.length_b   1.000
_cell.length_c   1.000
_cell.angle_alpha   90.00
_cell.angle_beta   90.00
_cell.angle_gamma   90.00
#
_symmetry.space_group_name_H-M   'P 1'
#
loop_
_entity.id
_entity.type
_entity.pdbx_description
1 polymer ?
#
loop_
_entity_poly.entity_id
_entity_poly.type
_entity_poly.pdbx_seq_one_letter_code
_entity_poly.pdbx_strand_id
1 'polypeptide(L)'
;MYAFGAQDLGLSTMPTAATDPWGALTISILPLFNGEALRTPIEELNQLVKRHISTVISTSPSKAVVTLENATIELLTSGMVTLNTKLNGVEDDKLVNRVVDRWSFFWDQVLTYVEGVLLPLQNEPLLSSLYRTPKRPSSPRRTGTKGSISSLNSAVAISPHHIDVRTLALRSFRDRIILPLFQRLYARLTAVLKQEDGPPEFPARLRQMYAYLFLSPTY
;
A
#
# COMPACT_ATOMS: atom_id res chain seq x y z
N MET A 1 -16.30 -47.78 -42.49
CA MET A 1 -16.72 -46.65 -43.35
C MET A 1 -18.16 -46.34 -43.00
N TYR A 2 -18.57 -45.26 -42.34
CA TYR A 2 -17.97 -43.96 -42.02
C TYR A 2 -18.37 -43.57 -40.60
N ALA A 3 -17.42 -42.99 -39.86
CA ALA A 3 -17.66 -42.24 -38.63
C ALA A 3 -18.02 -40.80 -38.99
N PHE A 4 -19.01 -40.21 -38.32
CA PHE A 4 -19.18 -38.75 -38.27
C PHE A 4 -19.49 -38.37 -36.82
N GLY A 5 -18.58 -37.57 -36.25
CA GLY A 5 -18.45 -37.32 -34.83
C GLY A 5 -19.52 -36.41 -34.24
N ALA A 6 -19.87 -36.71 -32.99
CA ALA A 6 -20.49 -35.77 -32.08
C ALA A 6 -19.45 -34.69 -31.72
N GLN A 7 -19.74 -33.43 -32.04
CA GLN A 7 -18.99 -32.29 -31.54
C GLN A 7 -19.42 -32.04 -30.10
N ASP A 8 -18.54 -32.46 -29.19
CA ASP A 8 -18.47 -32.00 -27.81
C ASP A 8 -18.11 -30.50 -27.81
N LEU A 9 -19.11 -29.63 -27.69
CA LEU A 9 -18.94 -28.20 -27.45
C LEU A 9 -18.77 -27.96 -25.93
N GLY A 10 -17.74 -28.59 -25.37
CA GLY A 10 -17.19 -28.25 -24.08
C GLY A 10 -16.12 -27.16 -24.23
N LEU A 11 -16.50 -25.89 -24.08
CA LEU A 11 -15.72 -24.94 -23.28
C LEU A 11 -16.55 -23.68 -23.03
N SER A 12 -17.06 -23.56 -21.81
CA SER A 12 -17.43 -22.26 -21.26
C SER A 12 -16.17 -21.41 -21.18
N THR A 13 -15.97 -20.55 -22.18
CA THR A 13 -15.02 -19.45 -22.10
C THR A 13 -15.52 -18.47 -21.05
N MET A 14 -15.16 -18.72 -19.79
CA MET A 14 -15.11 -17.67 -18.77
C MET A 14 -14.23 -16.54 -19.32
N PRO A 15 -14.69 -15.28 -19.35
CA PRO A 15 -13.85 -14.19 -19.81
C PRO A 15 -12.62 -14.12 -18.92
N THR A 16 -11.47 -14.18 -19.58
CA THR A 16 -10.14 -14.26 -19.03
C THR A 16 -9.88 -13.15 -17.99
N ALA A 17 -9.78 -13.53 -16.71
CA ALA A 17 -8.98 -12.80 -15.72
C ALA A 17 -7.47 -12.81 -16.04
N ALA A 18 -7.08 -13.32 -17.22
CA ALA A 18 -5.72 -13.51 -17.68
C ALA A 18 -5.08 -12.25 -18.32
N THR A 19 -5.81 -11.15 -18.52
CA THR A 19 -5.26 -9.97 -19.21
C THR A 19 -4.79 -8.87 -18.25
N ASP A 20 -5.36 -8.79 -17.04
CA ASP A 20 -4.96 -7.78 -16.04
C ASP A 20 -4.46 -8.43 -14.74
N PRO A 21 -3.14 -8.56 -14.56
CA PRO A 21 -2.58 -9.17 -13.35
C PRO A 21 -2.89 -8.36 -12.08
N TRP A 22 -3.07 -7.03 -12.19
CA TRP A 22 -3.37 -6.18 -11.03
C TRP A 22 -4.82 -6.29 -10.59
N GLY A 23 -5.76 -6.38 -11.54
CA GLY A 23 -7.16 -6.69 -11.25
C GLY A 23 -7.33 -8.04 -10.54
N ALA A 24 -6.65 -9.07 -11.01
CA ALA A 24 -6.67 -10.40 -10.37
C ALA A 24 -6.09 -10.37 -8.95
N LEU A 25 -5.00 -9.62 -8.73
CA LEU A 25 -4.42 -9.38 -7.41
C LEU A 25 -5.43 -8.69 -6.49
N THR A 26 -6.07 -7.63 -6.98
CA THR A 26 -7.05 -6.82 -6.23
C THR A 26 -8.22 -7.68 -5.74
N ILE A 27 -8.80 -8.50 -6.62
CA ILE A 27 -9.90 -9.40 -6.25
C ILE A 27 -9.46 -10.41 -5.18
N SER A 28 -8.23 -10.89 -5.26
CA SER A 28 -7.70 -11.90 -4.34
C SER A 28 -7.37 -11.35 -2.95
N ILE A 29 -6.94 -10.07 -2.86
CA ILE A 29 -6.48 -9.45 -1.60
C ILE A 29 -7.60 -8.72 -0.86
N LEU A 30 -8.62 -8.19 -1.53
CA LEU A 30 -9.69 -7.44 -0.85
C LEU A 30 -10.43 -8.23 0.26
N PRO A 31 -10.71 -9.55 0.13
CA PRO A 31 -11.31 -10.33 1.21
C PRO A 31 -10.52 -10.32 2.53
N LEU A 32 -9.20 -10.16 2.46
CA LEU A 32 -8.33 -10.01 3.64
C LEU A 32 -8.78 -8.86 4.55
N PHE A 33 -9.18 -7.73 3.95
CA PHE A 33 -9.63 -6.55 4.68
C PHE A 33 -10.97 -6.77 5.40
N ASN A 34 -11.72 -7.80 5.01
CA ASN A 34 -12.93 -8.22 5.72
C ASN A 34 -12.66 -9.21 6.87
N GLY A 35 -11.44 -9.73 6.99
CA GLY A 35 -11.09 -10.79 7.94
C GLY A 35 -11.14 -12.20 7.37
N GLU A 36 -11.23 -12.35 6.05
CA GLU A 36 -11.11 -13.66 5.40
C GLU A 36 -9.64 -14.01 5.20
N ALA A 37 -9.32 -15.30 5.31
CA ALA A 37 -7.98 -15.78 4.97
C ALA A 37 -7.70 -15.63 3.46
N LEU A 38 -6.44 -15.38 3.11
CA LEU A 38 -6.02 -15.41 1.71
C LEU A 38 -6.25 -16.81 1.13
N ARG A 39 -7.02 -16.88 0.05
CA ARG A 39 -7.31 -18.13 -0.67
C ARG A 39 -6.19 -18.52 -1.63
N THR A 40 -5.42 -17.53 -2.07
CA THR A 40 -4.31 -17.68 -2.98
C THR A 40 -3.00 -17.58 -2.20
N PRO A 41 -2.05 -18.51 -2.37
CA PRO A 41 -0.73 -18.42 -1.74
C PRO A 41 -0.03 -17.10 -2.08
N ILE A 42 0.78 -16.60 -1.14
CA ILE A 42 1.47 -15.31 -1.28
C ILE A 42 2.41 -15.34 -2.50
N GLU A 43 3.04 -16.49 -2.79
CA GLU A 43 3.96 -16.67 -3.90
C GLU A 43 3.27 -16.45 -5.26
N GLU A 44 2.04 -16.94 -5.40
CA GLU A 44 1.23 -16.75 -6.62
C GLU A 44 0.78 -15.29 -6.75
N LEU A 45 0.42 -14.64 -5.64
CA LEU A 45 0.10 -13.21 -5.63
C LEU A 45 1.34 -12.36 -5.97
N ASN A 46 2.52 -12.72 -5.48
CA ASN A 46 3.77 -12.07 -5.84
C ASN A 46 4.07 -12.19 -7.33
N GLN A 47 3.73 -13.32 -7.98
CA GLN A 47 3.88 -13.46 -9.43
C GLN A 47 2.99 -12.48 -10.18
N LEU A 48 1.76 -12.23 -9.72
CA LEU A 48 0.87 -11.21 -10.30
C LEU A 48 1.49 -9.81 -10.19
N VAL A 49 2.03 -9.46 -9.00
CA VAL A 49 2.73 -8.19 -8.80
C VAL A 49 3.92 -8.04 -9.73
N LYS A 50 4.77 -9.08 -9.85
CA LYS A 50 5.93 -9.07 -10.76
C LYS A 50 5.54 -8.86 -12.22
N ARG A 51 4.50 -9.56 -12.69
CA ARG A 51 3.98 -9.36 -14.06
C ARG A 51 3.50 -7.93 -14.27
N HIS A 52 2.75 -7.38 -13.30
CA HIS A 52 2.28 -5.99 -13.37
C HIS A 52 3.45 -4.99 -13.41
N ILE A 53 4.47 -5.16 -12.56
CA ILE A 53 5.70 -4.37 -12.58
C ILE A 53 6.34 -4.40 -13.98
N SER A 54 6.56 -5.58 -14.55
CA SER A 54 7.15 -5.72 -15.89
C SER A 54 6.33 -5.02 -16.96
N THR A 55 5.00 -5.12 -16.93
CA THR A 55 4.10 -4.44 -17.86
C THR A 55 4.19 -2.92 -17.74
N VAL A 56 4.16 -2.38 -16.52
CA VAL A 56 4.22 -0.94 -16.27
C VAL A 56 5.56 -0.36 -16.70
N ILE A 57 6.67 -1.04 -16.36
CA ILE A 57 8.02 -0.62 -16.78
C ILE A 57 8.14 -0.65 -18.30
N SER A 58 7.68 -1.70 -18.97
CA SER A 58 7.79 -1.81 -20.43
C SER A 58 6.95 -0.77 -21.16
N THR A 59 5.80 -0.40 -20.60
CA THR A 59 4.87 0.57 -21.19
C THR A 59 5.36 2.01 -21.01
N SER A 60 5.88 2.37 -19.83
CA SER A 60 6.30 3.73 -19.51
C SER A 60 7.36 3.76 -18.40
N PRO A 61 8.64 3.48 -18.72
CA PRO A 61 9.71 3.39 -17.72
C PRO A 61 9.86 4.65 -16.86
N SER A 62 9.70 5.84 -17.47
CA SER A 62 9.86 7.13 -16.79
C SER A 62 8.73 7.45 -15.80
N LYS A 63 7.56 6.81 -15.94
CA LYS A 63 6.40 6.98 -15.04
C LYS A 63 6.16 5.77 -14.15
N ALA A 64 6.92 4.69 -14.34
CA ALA A 64 6.63 3.39 -13.76
C ALA A 64 6.48 3.43 -12.23
N VAL A 65 7.40 4.09 -11.53
CA VAL A 65 7.37 4.21 -10.06
C VAL A 65 6.08 4.88 -9.58
N VAL A 66 5.73 6.03 -10.15
CA VAL A 66 4.53 6.79 -9.77
C VAL A 66 3.26 6.01 -10.10
N THR A 67 3.23 5.32 -11.25
CA THR A 67 2.09 4.46 -11.63
C THR A 67 1.89 3.32 -10.64
N LEU A 68 2.96 2.63 -10.24
CA LEU A 68 2.89 1.52 -9.27
C LEU A 68 2.52 2.00 -7.87
N GLU A 69 3.05 3.15 -7.44
CA GLU A 69 2.70 3.78 -6.17
C GLU A 69 1.22 4.14 -6.13
N ASN A 70 0.69 4.81 -7.17
CA ASN A 70 -0.72 5.17 -7.27
C ASN A 70 -1.63 3.92 -7.27
N ALA A 71 -1.29 2.91 -8.06
CA ALA A 71 -2.04 1.64 -8.08
C ALA A 71 -2.07 0.99 -6.69
N THR A 72 -0.96 1.03 -5.96
CA THR A 72 -0.86 0.54 -4.58
C THR A 72 -1.74 1.35 -3.62
N ILE A 73 -1.71 2.68 -3.72
CA ILE A 73 -2.56 3.56 -2.90
C ILE A 73 -4.05 3.31 -3.16
N GLU A 74 -4.43 3.12 -4.42
CA GLU A 74 -5.81 2.81 -4.81
C GLU A 74 -6.28 1.47 -4.23
N LEU A 75 -5.44 0.44 -4.33
CA LEU A 75 -5.71 -0.88 -3.74
C LEU A 75 -5.91 -0.79 -2.23
N LEU A 76 -4.96 -0.15 -1.53
CA LEU A 76 -5.01 0.02 -0.08
C LEU A 76 -6.24 0.83 0.34
N THR A 77 -6.55 1.90 -0.40
CA THR A 77 -7.74 2.72 -0.19
C THR A 77 -9.02 1.88 -0.29
N SER A 78 -9.15 1.04 -1.33
CA SER A 78 -10.30 0.15 -1.51
C SER A 78 -10.44 -0.84 -0.35
N GLY A 79 -9.32 -1.42 0.09
CA GLY A 79 -9.29 -2.27 1.29
C GLY A 79 -9.72 -1.54 2.56
N MET A 80 -9.27 -0.29 2.76
CA MET A 80 -9.64 0.51 3.92
C MET A 80 -11.13 0.88 3.95
N VAL A 81 -11.76 1.08 2.80
CA VAL A 81 -13.22 1.26 2.72
C VAL A 81 -13.93 0.02 3.28
N THR A 82 -13.48 -1.18 2.93
CA THR A 82 -14.02 -2.45 3.44
C THR A 82 -13.86 -2.55 4.96
N LEU A 83 -12.68 -2.22 5.50
CA LEU A 83 -12.45 -2.16 6.95
C LEU A 83 -13.36 -1.15 7.66
N ASN A 84 -13.59 0.01 7.05
CA ASN A 84 -14.35 1.11 7.64
C ASN A 84 -15.86 0.83 7.71
N THR A 85 -16.40 -0.07 6.87
CA THR A 85 -17.83 -0.42 6.89
C THR A 85 -18.31 -0.86 8.28
N LYS A 86 -17.44 -1.52 9.07
CA LYS A 86 -17.74 -2.03 10.41
C LYS A 86 -17.72 -0.93 11.50
N LEU A 87 -17.32 0.30 11.17
CA LEU A 87 -17.30 1.45 12.07
C LEU A 87 -18.49 2.40 11.86
N ASN A 88 -19.23 2.23 10.76
CA ASN A 88 -20.43 3.01 10.49
C ASN A 88 -21.51 2.74 11.55
N GLY A 89 -22.08 3.80 12.10
CA GLY A 89 -23.17 3.70 13.10
C GLY A 89 -22.74 3.23 14.49
N VAL A 90 -21.44 3.07 14.75
CA VAL A 90 -20.94 2.73 16.10
C VAL A 90 -21.26 3.88 17.05
N GLU A 91 -21.91 3.58 18.17
CA GLU A 91 -22.15 4.51 19.27
C GLU A 91 -20.85 5.05 19.85
N ASP A 92 -20.86 6.30 20.27
CA ASP A 92 -19.66 6.98 20.75
C ASP A 92 -18.95 6.26 21.91
N ASP A 93 -19.69 5.68 22.85
CA ASP A 93 -19.12 5.02 24.03
C ASP A 93 -18.33 3.74 23.67
N LYS A 94 -18.63 3.15 22.51
CA LYS A 94 -17.94 1.97 21.98
C LYS A 94 -16.90 2.31 20.91
N LEU A 95 -16.86 3.57 20.46
CA LEU A 95 -16.07 3.99 19.30
C LEU A 95 -14.57 3.74 19.50
N VAL A 96 -14.02 4.14 20.64
CA VAL A 96 -12.59 3.99 20.93
C VAL A 96 -12.17 2.52 20.89
N ASN A 97 -12.90 1.66 21.60
CA ASN A 97 -12.64 0.22 21.62
C ASN A 97 -12.71 -0.38 20.22
N ARG A 98 -13.74 -0.04 19.44
CA ARG A 98 -13.88 -0.53 18.06
C ARG A 98 -12.74 -0.07 17.15
N VAL A 99 -12.27 1.17 17.29
CA VAL A 99 -11.12 1.66 16.51
C VAL A 99 -9.83 0.94 16.92
N VAL A 100 -9.62 0.68 18.21
CA VAL A 100 -8.47 -0.09 18.71
C VAL A 100 -8.49 -1.54 18.19
N ASP A 101 -9.66 -2.19 18.15
CA ASP A 101 -9.80 -3.52 17.57
C ASP A 101 -9.45 -3.53 16.09
N ARG A 102 -9.91 -2.51 15.33
CA ARG A 102 -9.60 -2.38 13.90
C ARG A 102 -8.14 -2.10 13.66
N TRP A 103 -7.51 -1.25 14.48
CA TRP A 103 -6.07 -1.02 14.44
C TRP A 103 -5.30 -2.31 14.70
N SER A 104 -5.68 -3.08 15.72
CA SER A 104 -5.01 -4.34 16.06
C SER A 104 -5.13 -5.36 14.94
N PHE A 105 -6.33 -5.56 14.38
CA PHE A 105 -6.55 -6.42 13.22
C PHE A 105 -5.75 -5.96 11.99
N PHE A 106 -5.74 -4.66 11.70
CA PHE A 106 -4.97 -4.10 10.60
C PHE A 106 -3.46 -4.34 10.79
N TRP A 107 -2.92 -4.02 11.97
CA TRP A 107 -1.50 -4.12 12.24
C TRP A 107 -0.99 -5.57 12.27
N ASP A 108 -1.72 -6.47 12.92
CA ASP A 108 -1.26 -7.84 13.17
C ASP A 108 -1.48 -8.77 11.97
N GLN A 109 -2.48 -8.48 11.13
CA GLN A 109 -2.84 -9.35 10.01
C GLN A 109 -2.73 -8.63 8.68
N VAL A 110 -3.56 -7.62 8.45
CA VAL A 110 -3.68 -6.99 7.12
C VAL A 110 -2.34 -6.43 6.65
N LEU A 111 -1.65 -5.66 7.50
CA LEU A 111 -0.37 -5.06 7.17
C LEU A 111 0.68 -6.12 6.84
N THR A 112 0.80 -7.16 7.67
CA THR A 112 1.77 -8.25 7.46
C THR A 112 1.54 -8.98 6.14
N TYR A 113 0.29 -9.32 5.83
CA TYR A 113 -0.04 -9.99 4.56
C TYR A 113 0.14 -9.07 3.35
N VAL A 114 -0.25 -7.80 3.46
CA VAL A 114 -0.06 -6.79 2.41
C VAL A 114 1.42 -6.57 2.12
N GLU A 115 2.25 -6.42 3.16
CA GLU A 115 3.72 -6.35 3.03
C GLU A 115 4.27 -7.59 2.32
N GLY A 116 3.80 -8.79 2.67
CA GLY A 116 4.20 -10.03 2.00
C GLY A 116 3.79 -10.11 0.53
N VAL A 117 2.54 -9.75 0.21
CA VAL A 117 1.99 -9.80 -1.15
C VAL A 117 2.64 -8.76 -2.06
N LEU A 118 2.93 -7.58 -1.54
CA LEU A 118 3.52 -6.47 -2.29
C LEU A 118 5.04 -6.38 -2.18
N LEU A 119 5.69 -7.35 -1.52
CA LEU A 119 7.15 -7.45 -1.39
C LEU A 119 7.91 -7.26 -2.71
N PRO A 120 7.43 -7.75 -3.88
CA PRO A 120 8.11 -7.48 -5.14
C PRO A 120 8.27 -5.99 -5.47
N LEU A 121 7.38 -5.10 -5.02
CA LEU A 121 7.56 -3.65 -5.25
C LEU A 121 8.82 -3.08 -4.58
N GLN A 122 9.34 -3.75 -3.54
CA GLN A 122 10.52 -3.32 -2.79
C GLN A 122 11.81 -3.97 -3.30
N ASN A 123 11.74 -5.23 -3.74
CA ASN A 123 12.92 -6.06 -3.99
C ASN A 123 13.15 -6.42 -5.48
N GLU A 124 12.29 -5.95 -6.39
CA GLU A 124 12.40 -6.33 -7.80
C GLU A 124 13.60 -5.61 -8.48
N PRO A 125 14.49 -6.36 -9.17
CA PRO A 125 15.70 -5.78 -9.76
C PRO A 125 15.46 -4.75 -10.88
N LEU A 126 14.41 -4.91 -11.69
CA LEU A 126 14.06 -3.94 -12.73
C LEU A 126 13.69 -2.58 -12.12
N LEU A 127 12.93 -2.55 -11.01
CA LEU A 127 12.65 -1.33 -10.25
C LEU A 127 13.93 -0.73 -9.65
N SER A 128 14.79 -1.57 -9.10
CA SER A 128 16.10 -1.16 -8.56
C SER A 128 16.96 -0.44 -9.60
N SER A 129 16.88 -0.87 -10.86
CA SER A 129 17.58 -0.21 -11.96
C SER A 129 17.03 1.19 -12.29
N LEU A 130 15.72 1.40 -12.10
CA LEU A 130 15.06 2.69 -12.33
C LEU A 130 15.35 3.69 -11.20
N TYR A 131 15.50 3.22 -9.97
CA TYR A 131 15.92 4.05 -8.83
C TYR A 131 17.37 4.52 -8.93
N ARG A 132 18.20 3.77 -9.67
CA ARG A 132 19.59 4.12 -9.94
C ARG A 132 19.66 5.11 -11.09
N THR A 133 19.41 6.39 -10.80
CA THR A 133 19.62 7.47 -11.79
C THR A 133 21.02 7.35 -12.43
N PRO A 134 21.15 7.61 -13.75
CA PRO A 134 22.40 7.36 -14.45
C PRO A 134 23.49 8.29 -13.91
N LYS A 135 24.63 7.69 -13.53
CA LYS A 135 25.88 8.41 -13.32
C LYS A 135 26.21 9.10 -14.65
N ARG A 136 26.05 10.42 -14.69
CA ARG A 136 26.34 11.28 -15.86
C ARG A 136 27.68 10.83 -16.47
N PRO A 137 27.77 10.47 -17.77
CA PRO A 137 29.04 10.09 -18.35
C PRO A 137 29.99 11.28 -18.22
N SER A 138 31.06 11.11 -17.45
CA SER A 138 32.14 12.07 -17.38
C SER A 138 32.74 12.18 -18.79
N SER A 139 32.39 13.23 -19.51
CA SER A 139 33.06 13.58 -20.76
C SER A 139 34.58 13.73 -20.49
N PRO A 140 35.47 13.30 -21.39
CA PRO A 140 36.91 13.39 -21.17
C PRO A 140 37.30 14.87 -21.08
N ARG A 141 37.73 15.33 -19.91
CA ARG A 141 38.20 16.69 -19.68
C ARG A 141 39.52 16.91 -20.42
N ARG A 142 39.48 17.64 -21.55
CA ARG A 142 40.64 18.39 -22.05
C ARG A 142 40.85 19.64 -21.18
N THR A 143 42.12 19.98 -21.02
CA THR A 143 42.76 21.00 -20.18
C THR A 143 42.31 22.46 -20.43
N GLY A 144 42.38 23.29 -19.38
CA GLY A 144 42.17 24.76 -19.38
C GLY A 144 40.68 25.11 -19.23
N THR A 145 40.20 25.99 -18.35
CA THR A 145 40.65 27.33 -17.97
C THR A 145 39.88 27.75 -16.69
N LYS A 146 40.42 28.71 -15.92
CA LYS A 146 39.80 29.27 -14.70
C LYS A 146 38.56 30.12 -15.05
N GLY A 147 37.48 29.99 -14.26
CA GLY A 147 36.29 30.84 -14.33
C GLY A 147 35.20 30.32 -13.40
N SER A 148 34.66 31.20 -12.57
CA SER A 148 33.95 30.89 -11.33
C SER A 148 32.42 31.00 -11.47
N ILE A 149 31.72 30.45 -10.47
CA ILE A 149 30.35 30.70 -10.00
C ILE A 149 29.13 30.10 -10.74
N SER A 150 28.36 29.36 -9.92
CA SER A 150 26.92 29.02 -9.99
C SER A 150 26.41 28.16 -11.15
N SER A 151 26.71 26.87 -11.11
CA SER A 151 25.74 25.86 -11.57
C SER A 151 24.66 25.75 -10.51
N LEU A 152 23.53 26.41 -10.75
CA LEU A 152 22.27 26.18 -10.06
C LEU A 152 21.77 24.79 -10.50
N ASN A 153 22.46 23.74 -10.06
CA ASN A 153 21.88 22.41 -10.08
C ASN A 153 20.78 22.45 -9.03
N SER A 154 19.55 22.65 -9.48
CA SER A 154 18.38 22.03 -8.87
C SER A 154 18.55 20.51 -8.97
N ALA A 155 19.53 20.00 -8.23
CA ALA A 155 19.48 18.66 -7.69
C ALA A 155 18.31 18.70 -6.70
N VAL A 156 17.10 18.55 -7.23
CA VAL A 156 16.13 17.72 -6.54
C VAL A 156 16.89 16.42 -6.35
N ALA A 157 17.44 16.24 -5.16
CA ALA A 157 17.83 14.95 -4.67
C ALA A 157 16.52 14.17 -4.65
N ILE A 158 16.16 13.60 -5.80
CA ILE A 158 15.17 12.54 -5.89
C ILE A 158 15.83 11.44 -5.06
N SER A 159 15.47 11.40 -3.78
CA SER A 159 15.69 10.21 -2.97
C SER A 159 15.22 9.04 -3.84
N PRO A 160 15.96 7.92 -3.90
CA PRO A 160 15.48 6.77 -4.64
C PRO A 160 14.08 6.44 -4.07
N HIS A 161 13.02 6.77 -4.82
CA HIS A 161 11.64 6.73 -4.35
C HIS A 161 11.19 5.27 -4.30
N HIS A 162 11.75 4.52 -3.37
CA HIS A 162 11.31 3.16 -3.12
C HIS A 162 9.86 3.20 -2.64
N ILE A 163 9.03 2.34 -3.21
CA ILE A 163 7.64 2.21 -2.81
C ILE A 163 7.61 1.56 -1.42
N ASP A 164 7.39 2.38 -0.40
CA ASP A 164 7.24 1.91 0.97
C ASP A 164 5.80 1.50 1.26
N VAL A 165 5.50 0.22 0.99
CA VAL A 165 4.18 -0.39 1.20
C VAL A 165 3.65 -0.15 2.62
N ARG A 166 4.53 -0.22 3.63
CA ARG A 166 4.14 -0.02 5.03
C ARG A 166 3.66 1.39 5.26
N THR A 167 4.44 2.36 4.80
CA THR A 167 4.11 3.78 4.93
C THR A 167 2.81 4.10 4.18
N LEU A 168 2.64 3.57 2.96
CA LEU A 168 1.39 3.76 2.20
C LEU A 168 0.19 3.16 2.93
N ALA A 169 0.30 1.95 3.48
CA ALA A 169 -0.77 1.29 4.21
C ALA A 169 -1.16 2.05 5.49
N LEU A 170 -0.18 2.54 6.24
CA LEU A 170 -0.41 3.36 7.44
C LEU A 170 -1.08 4.70 7.10
N ARG A 171 -0.65 5.36 6.02
CA ARG A 171 -1.29 6.58 5.52
C ARG A 171 -2.73 6.30 5.09
N SER A 172 -2.99 5.22 4.37
CA SER A 172 -4.36 4.84 3.99
C SER A 172 -5.24 4.58 5.21
N PHE A 173 -4.74 3.91 6.25
CA PHE A 173 -5.48 3.70 7.50
C PHE A 173 -5.81 5.04 8.18
N ARG A 174 -4.82 5.92 8.33
CA ARG A 174 -5.00 7.27 8.88
C ARG A 174 -6.09 8.03 8.15
N ASP A 175 -5.97 8.11 6.83
CA ASP A 175 -6.80 8.99 6.01
C ASP A 175 -8.23 8.46 5.84
N ARG A 176 -8.42 7.14 5.81
CA ARG A 176 -9.73 6.52 5.58
C ARG A 176 -10.48 6.12 6.84
N ILE A 177 -9.80 5.94 7.97
CA ILE A 177 -10.40 5.45 9.21
C ILE A 177 -10.30 6.50 10.32
N ILE A 178 -9.10 7.00 10.60
CA ILE A 178 -8.87 7.87 11.75
C ILE A 178 -9.32 9.31 11.51
N LEU A 179 -8.93 9.92 10.39
CA LEU A 179 -9.29 11.32 10.08
C LEU A 179 -10.81 11.55 10.06
N PRO A 180 -11.64 10.69 9.43
CA PRO A 180 -13.10 10.86 9.45
C PRO A 180 -13.71 10.79 10.84
N LEU A 181 -13.07 10.06 11.78
CA LEU A 181 -13.56 9.85 13.14
C LEU A 181 -12.88 10.76 14.17
N PHE A 182 -11.94 11.61 13.75
CA PHE A 182 -11.05 12.36 14.63
C PHE A 182 -11.81 13.17 15.69
N GLN A 183 -12.84 13.93 15.28
CA GLN A 183 -13.61 14.77 16.20
C GLN A 183 -14.28 13.95 17.31
N ARG A 184 -14.91 12.84 16.95
CA ARG A 184 -15.60 11.95 17.91
C ARG A 184 -14.61 11.25 18.83
N LEU A 185 -13.50 10.74 18.27
CA LEU A 185 -12.44 10.11 19.04
C LEU A 185 -11.81 11.08 20.04
N TYR A 186 -11.49 12.30 19.60
CA TYR A 186 -10.87 13.31 20.45
C TYR A 186 -11.78 13.71 21.62
N ALA A 187 -13.08 13.95 21.36
CA ALA A 187 -14.05 14.27 22.41
C ALA A 187 -14.12 13.15 23.47
N ARG A 188 -14.12 11.89 23.04
CA ARG A 188 -14.21 10.74 23.95
C ARG A 188 -12.94 10.51 24.74
N LEU A 189 -11.77 10.59 24.10
CA LEU A 189 -10.49 10.49 24.81
C LEU A 189 -10.35 11.62 25.84
N THR A 190 -10.77 12.84 25.52
CA THR A 190 -10.75 13.97 26.46
C THR A 190 -11.74 13.77 27.62
N ALA A 191 -12.90 13.16 27.37
CA ALA A 191 -13.87 12.85 28.43
C ALA A 191 -13.33 11.80 29.40
N VAL A 192 -12.72 10.72 28.88
CA VAL A 192 -12.09 9.67 29.70
C VAL A 192 -10.97 10.26 30.58
N LEU A 193 -10.13 11.13 30.00
CA LEU A 193 -9.07 11.84 30.72
C LEU A 193 -9.57 12.71 31.89
N LYS A 194 -10.82 13.17 31.85
CA LYS A 194 -11.42 14.00 32.90
C LYS A 194 -12.14 13.18 33.97
N GLN A 195 -12.39 11.89 33.72
CA GLN A 195 -13.25 11.04 34.54
C GLN A 195 -12.45 10.11 35.46
N GLU A 196 -11.18 9.82 35.17
CA GLU A 196 -10.30 9.08 36.08
C GLU A 196 -9.54 10.00 37.04
N ASP A 197 -9.70 9.81 38.35
CA ASP A 197 -8.85 10.35 39.43
C ASP A 197 -7.48 9.61 39.50
N GLY A 198 -6.90 9.25 38.35
CA GLY A 198 -5.67 8.48 38.23
C GLY A 198 -4.96 8.71 36.89
N PRO A 199 -3.68 8.31 36.75
CA PRO A 199 -2.99 8.44 35.47
C PRO A 199 -3.70 7.56 34.42
N PRO A 200 -4.10 8.13 33.27
CA PRO A 200 -4.87 7.41 32.26
C PRO A 200 -4.06 6.24 31.68
N GLU A 201 -4.44 5.02 32.04
CA GLU A 201 -3.91 3.81 31.41
C GLU A 201 -4.64 3.56 30.08
N PHE A 202 -4.22 4.29 29.05
CA PHE A 202 -4.60 3.96 27.69
C PHE A 202 -4.11 2.55 27.32
N PRO A 203 -4.96 1.73 26.67
CA PRO A 203 -4.55 0.43 26.17
C PRO A 203 -3.28 0.53 25.30
N ALA A 204 -2.36 -0.42 25.44
CA ALA A 204 -1.07 -0.41 24.73
C ALA A 204 -1.23 -0.21 23.21
N ARG A 205 -2.27 -0.79 22.62
CA ARG A 205 -2.61 -0.67 21.19
C ARG A 205 -3.03 0.74 20.78
N LEU A 206 -3.72 1.47 21.66
CA LEU A 206 -4.09 2.87 21.42
C LEU A 206 -2.85 3.77 21.42
N ARG A 207 -1.93 3.55 22.39
CA ARG A 207 -0.64 4.26 22.43
C ARG A 207 0.21 3.97 21.20
N GLN A 208 0.26 2.71 20.78
CA GLN A 208 0.92 2.31 19.54
C GLN A 208 0.32 3.05 18.32
N MET A 209 -1.00 3.02 18.16
CA MET A 209 -1.68 3.73 17.07
C MET A 209 -1.36 5.22 17.08
N TYR A 210 -1.38 5.86 18.26
CA TYR A 210 -1.06 7.28 18.37
C TYR A 210 0.39 7.58 17.93
N ALA A 211 1.36 6.80 18.43
CA ALA A 211 2.76 6.97 18.08
C ALA A 211 3.01 6.81 16.57
N TYR A 212 2.43 5.78 15.95
CA TYR A 212 2.63 5.49 14.53
C TYR A 212 1.86 6.39 13.58
N LEU A 213 0.78 7.06 14.01
CA LEU A 213 -0.01 7.91 13.12
C LEU A 213 0.21 9.41 13.32
N PHE A 214 0.70 9.83 14.50
CA PHE A 214 0.81 11.24 14.86
C PHE A 214 2.19 11.69 15.33
N LEU A 215 3.08 10.79 15.80
CA LEU A 215 4.40 11.16 16.33
C LEU A 215 5.58 10.78 15.43
N SER A 216 5.40 9.91 14.43
CA SER A 216 6.51 9.58 13.54
C SER A 216 6.81 10.75 12.59
N PRO A 217 8.05 11.28 12.53
CA PRO A 217 8.41 12.42 11.68
C PRO A 217 8.40 12.10 10.18
N THR A 218 8.15 10.85 9.80
CA THR A 218 8.24 10.34 8.43
C THR A 218 6.91 10.34 7.66
N TYR A 219 5.96 11.20 8.04
CA TYR A 219 4.69 11.36 7.31
C TYR A 219 4.53 12.72 6.65
#